data_AF-A0A4R1B181-F1
#
_entry.id   AF-A0A4R1B181-F1
#
_cell.length_a   1.000
_cell.length_b   1.000
_cell.length_c   1.000
_cell.angle_alpha   90.00
_cell.angle_beta   90.00
_cell.angle_gamma   90.00
#
_symmetry.space_group_name_H-M   'P 1'
#
loop_
_entity.id
_entity.type
_entity.pdbx_description
1 polymer ?
#
loop_
_entity_poly.entity_id
_entity_poly.type
_entity_poly.pdbx_seq_one_letter_code
_entity_poly.pdbx_strand_id
1 'polypeptide(L)'
;MDYIFLLLGSMIVITCFYFIVSPFFNRSGENDSHSEEKGAEMPLEMIYAAVNELEMDFLMKKLTKDDFEAMKTQYHTLAASYLKPEKVQNKNQPKGNVDKADREILKELNKIRKQKGTKG
;
A
#
# COMPACT_ATOMS: atom_id res chain seq x y z
N MET A 1 28.54 16.80 46.62
CA MET A 1 28.10 15.48 46.09
C MET A 1 26.64 15.54 45.68
N ASP A 2 25.77 16.17 46.46
CA ASP A 2 24.32 16.27 46.15
C ASP A 2 24.01 16.98 44.83
N TYR A 3 24.75 18.05 44.50
CA TYR A 3 24.61 18.74 43.21
C TYR A 3 24.97 17.85 42.01
N ILE A 4 25.88 16.89 42.19
CA ILE A 4 26.27 15.94 41.14
C ILE A 4 25.14 14.94 40.92
N PHE A 5 24.56 14.42 42.00
CA PHE A 5 23.38 13.54 41.92
C PHE A 5 22.16 14.26 41.31
N LEU A 6 21.96 15.54 41.65
CA LEU A 6 20.87 16.34 41.11
C LEU A 6 21.04 16.59 39.60
N LEU A 7 22.26 16.91 39.15
CA LEU A 7 22.57 17.05 37.74
C LEU A 7 22.38 15.73 36.97
N LEU A 8 22.92 14.64 37.51
CA LEU A 8 22.84 13.32 36.87
C LEU A 8 21.39 12.84 36.77
N GLY A 9 20.60 13.01 37.83
CA GLY A 9 19.18 12.71 37.85
C GLY A 9 18.40 13.55 36.83
N SER A 10 18.68 14.86 36.74
CA SER A 10 18.02 15.73 35.76
C SER A 10 18.32 15.32 34.32
N MET A 11 19.57 14.95 34.00
CA MET A 11 19.96 14.47 32.67
C MET A 11 19.16 13.24 32.27
N ILE A 12 19.07 12.25 33.16
CA ILE A 12 18.31 11.01 32.91
C ILE A 12 16.84 11.32 32.65
N VAL A 13 16.22 12.16 33.49
CA VAL A 13 14.80 12.53 33.33
C VAL A 13 14.55 13.24 32.00
N ILE A 14 15.43 14.17 31.61
CA ILE A 14 15.35 14.89 30.34
C ILE A 14 15.49 13.92 29.16
N THR A 15 16.44 12.97 29.23
CA THR A 15 16.64 11.97 28.17
C THR A 15 15.42 11.04 28.06
N CYS A 16 14.90 10.53 29.17
CA CYS A 16 13.69 9.71 29.16
C CYS A 16 12.49 10.46 28.57
N PHE A 17 12.29 11.71 28.98
CA PHE A 17 11.22 12.55 28.45
C PHE A 17 11.40 12.81 26.96
N TYR A 18 12.63 13.08 26.51
CA TYR A 18 12.96 13.24 25.10
C TYR A 18 12.60 11.99 24.29
N PHE A 19 12.92 10.78 24.76
CA PHE A 19 12.56 9.54 24.05
C PHE A 19 11.04 9.31 23.95
N ILE A 20 10.28 9.73 24.97
CA ILE A 20 8.81 9.62 24.96
C ILE A 20 8.21 10.62 23.98
N VAL A 21 8.74 11.84 23.93
CA VAL A 21 8.21 12.94 23.11
C VAL A 21 8.70 12.89 21.66
N SER A 22 9.94 12.44 21.44
CA SER A 22 10.58 12.28 20.13
C SER A 22 9.69 11.64 19.06
N PRO A 23 9.04 10.47 19.28
CA PRO A 23 8.23 9.83 18.24
C PRO A 23 6.98 10.64 17.85
N PHE A 24 6.54 11.60 18.68
CA PHE A 24 5.40 12.47 18.36
C PHE A 24 5.80 13.63 17.43
N PHE A 25 7.04 14.09 17.50
CA PHE A 25 7.56 15.17 16.63
C PHE A 25 8.22 14.64 15.36
N ASN A 26 8.69 13.39 15.36
CA ASN A 26 9.37 12.78 14.20
C ASN A 26 8.41 12.23 13.13
N ARG A 27 7.17 12.72 13.06
CA ARG A 27 6.18 12.40 12.01
C ARG A 27 6.44 13.13 10.68
N SER A 28 7.51 13.91 10.58
CA SER A 28 7.94 14.59 9.35
C SER A 28 9.46 14.61 9.28
N GLY A 29 10.05 13.52 8.81
CA GLY A 29 11.51 13.39 8.76
C GLY A 29 11.94 11.95 8.81
N GLU A 30 11.61 11.25 7.73
CA GLU A 30 12.38 10.13 7.19
C GLU A 30 13.89 10.41 7.37
N ASN A 31 14.48 9.83 8.41
CA ASN A 31 15.92 9.61 8.46
C ASN A 31 16.24 8.32 7.68
N ASP A 32 15.72 8.21 6.45
CA ASP A 32 16.34 7.38 5.42
C ASP A 32 17.29 8.27 4.64
N SER A 33 18.47 8.48 5.21
CA SER A 33 19.64 8.84 4.42
C SER A 33 20.10 7.61 3.61
N HIS A 34 19.23 7.12 2.72
CA HIS A 34 19.48 6.25 1.56
C HIS A 34 18.16 5.63 1.09
N SER A 35 17.30 6.39 0.43
CA SER A 35 16.44 5.88 -0.65
C SER A 35 15.82 7.06 -1.39
N GLU A 36 16.44 7.40 -2.50
CA GLU A 36 15.80 8.23 -3.51
C GLU A 36 14.50 7.52 -3.98
N GLU A 37 13.43 8.31 -4.19
CA GLU A 37 12.45 8.07 -5.24
C GLU A 37 11.42 6.90 -5.09
N LYS A 38 10.77 6.69 -3.92
CA LYS A 38 9.63 5.73 -3.82
C LYS A 38 8.38 6.19 -3.08
N GLY A 39 8.03 7.48 -3.18
CA GLY A 39 6.89 8.07 -2.45
C GLY A 39 5.47 7.64 -2.84
N ALA A 40 5.25 6.74 -3.81
CA ALA A 40 3.90 6.37 -4.25
C ALA A 40 3.65 4.89 -4.59
N GLU A 41 4.70 4.08 -4.79
CA GLU A 41 4.54 2.65 -5.15
C GLU A 41 4.32 1.75 -3.92
N MET A 42 4.89 2.11 -2.77
CA MET A 42 4.76 1.37 -1.51
C MET A 42 3.31 1.15 -1.04
N PRO A 43 2.37 2.13 -1.09
CA PRO A 43 1.01 1.91 -0.58
C PRO A 43 0.20 0.90 -1.39
N LEU A 44 0.37 0.84 -2.71
CA LEU A 44 -0.37 -0.10 -3.55
C LEU A 44 0.14 -1.54 -3.38
N GLU A 45 1.47 -1.71 -3.33
CA GLU A 45 2.10 -3.01 -3.05
C GLU A 45 1.66 -3.58 -1.70
N MET A 46 1.63 -2.74 -0.65
CA MET A 46 1.12 -3.14 0.66
C MET A 46 -0.34 -3.59 0.64
N ILE A 47 -1.20 -2.92 -0.14
CA ILE A 47 -2.61 -3.33 -0.28
C ILE A 47 -2.70 -4.69 -0.99
N TYR A 48 -1.89 -4.94 -2.02
CA TYR A 48 -1.87 -6.24 -2.69
C TYR A 48 -1.34 -7.36 -1.79
N ALA A 49 -0.30 -7.08 -0.98
CA ALA A 49 0.20 -8.02 0.01
C ALA A 49 -0.87 -8.38 1.06
N ALA A 50 -1.61 -7.38 1.56
CA ALA A 50 -2.71 -7.59 2.50
C ALA A 50 -3.85 -8.43 1.89
N VAL A 51 -4.21 -8.20 0.62
CA VAL A 51 -5.21 -9.04 -0.07
C VAL A 51 -4.71 -10.48 -0.24
N ASN A 52 -3.43 -10.68 -0.51
CA ASN A 52 -2.85 -12.02 -0.64
C ASN A 52 -2.85 -12.78 0.69
N GLU A 53 -2.51 -12.13 1.80
CA GLU A 53 -2.62 -12.71 3.14
C GLU A 53 -4.07 -13.06 3.49
N LEU A 54 -5.01 -12.15 3.16
CA LEU A 54 -6.43 -12.36 3.33
C LEU A 54 -6.95 -13.59 2.54
N GLU A 55 -6.47 -13.79 1.30
CA GLU A 55 -6.78 -14.97 0.49
C GLU A 55 -6.24 -16.26 1.11
N MET A 56 -5.03 -16.21 1.66
CA MET A 56 -4.45 -17.34 2.40
C MET A 56 -5.28 -17.68 3.64
N ASP A 57 -5.74 -16.70 4.40
CA ASP A 57 -6.58 -16.93 5.59
C ASP A 57 -7.95 -17.52 5.24
N PHE A 58 -8.54 -17.11 4.12
CA PHE A 58 -9.77 -17.73 3.59
C PHE A 58 -9.53 -19.19 3.17
N LEU A 59 -8.44 -19.46 2.43
CA LEU A 59 -8.06 -20.83 2.04
C LEU A 59 -7.82 -21.75 3.24
N MET A 60 -7.25 -21.19 4.31
CA MET A 60 -7.02 -21.86 5.59
C MET A 60 -8.29 -21.98 6.45
N LYS A 61 -9.46 -21.54 5.95
CA LYS A 61 -10.76 -21.56 6.65
C LYS A 61 -10.76 -20.78 7.97
N LYS A 62 -9.88 -19.79 8.12
CA LYS A 62 -9.90 -18.86 9.26
C LYS A 62 -10.98 -17.80 9.14
N LEU A 63 -11.50 -17.62 7.93
CA LEU A 63 -12.46 -16.57 7.57
C LEU A 63 -13.66 -17.17 6.83
N THR A 64 -14.84 -16.61 7.08
CA THR A 64 -16.04 -16.98 6.31
C THR A 64 -15.99 -16.35 4.92
N LYS A 65 -16.77 -16.90 3.99
CA LYS A 65 -16.84 -16.36 2.62
C LYS A 65 -17.36 -14.93 2.59
N ASP A 66 -18.37 -14.64 3.40
CA ASP A 66 -19.00 -13.32 3.45
C ASP A 66 -18.03 -12.25 3.97
N ASP A 67 -17.28 -12.59 5.02
CA ASP A 67 -16.25 -11.69 5.58
C ASP A 67 -15.07 -11.47 4.61
N PHE A 68 -14.66 -12.53 3.91
CA PHE A 68 -13.62 -12.47 2.88
C PHE A 68 -14.03 -11.53 1.75
N GLU A 69 -15.23 -11.69 1.20
CA GLU A 69 -15.74 -10.85 0.11
C GLU A 69 -15.86 -9.39 0.56
N ALA A 70 -16.39 -9.14 1.76
CA ALA A 70 -16.53 -7.80 2.31
C ALA A 70 -15.17 -7.08 2.45
N MET A 71 -14.17 -7.74 3.05
CA MET A 71 -12.84 -7.14 3.23
C MET A 71 -12.09 -6.98 1.90
N LYS A 72 -12.18 -7.97 1.01
CA LYS A 72 -11.56 -7.89 -0.33
C LYS A 72 -12.11 -6.71 -1.13
N THR A 73 -13.42 -6.45 -1.07
CA THR A 73 -14.02 -5.27 -1.71
C THR A 73 -13.49 -3.95 -1.11
N GLN A 74 -13.29 -3.89 0.20
CA GLN A 74 -12.73 -2.70 0.86
C GLN A 74 -11.29 -2.42 0.41
N TYR A 75 -10.43 -3.45 0.39
CA TYR A 75 -9.05 -3.32 -0.09
C TYR A 75 -8.97 -2.92 -1.56
N HIS A 76 -9.82 -3.47 -2.42
CA HIS A 76 -9.87 -3.05 -3.83
C HIS A 76 -10.36 -1.61 -4.00
N THR A 77 -11.32 -1.16 -3.18
CA THR A 77 -11.78 0.23 -3.18
C THR A 77 -10.66 1.18 -2.72
N LEU A 78 -9.90 0.75 -1.71
CA LEU A 78 -8.72 1.46 -1.23
C LEU A 78 -7.65 1.55 -2.33
N ALA A 79 -7.30 0.43 -2.98
CA ALA A 79 -6.37 0.41 -4.11
C ALA A 79 -6.83 1.34 -5.26
N ALA A 80 -8.12 1.36 -5.58
CA ALA A 80 -8.70 2.25 -6.58
C ALA A 80 -8.56 3.73 -6.21
N SER A 81 -8.52 4.07 -4.91
CA SER A 81 -8.28 5.44 -4.45
C SER A 81 -6.84 5.91 -4.70
N TYR A 82 -5.86 4.99 -4.63
CA TYR A 82 -4.46 5.26 -4.95
C TYR A 82 -4.18 5.26 -6.46
N LEU A 83 -4.99 4.53 -7.24
CA LEU A 83 -4.89 4.50 -8.71
C LEU A 83 -5.61 5.64 -9.41
N LYS A 84 -6.41 6.46 -8.70
CA LYS A 84 -7.06 7.63 -9.33
C LYS A 84 -5.97 8.58 -9.81
N PRO A 85 -5.81 8.75 -11.13
CA PRO A 85 -4.81 9.67 -11.64
C PRO A 85 -5.23 11.07 -11.22
N GLU A 86 -4.26 11.80 -10.68
CA GLU A 86 -4.25 13.25 -10.66
C GLU A 86 -4.78 13.75 -12.02
N LYS A 87 -6.05 14.15 -12.06
CA LYS A 87 -6.61 14.74 -13.26
C LYS A 87 -5.99 16.12 -13.37
N VAL A 88 -5.20 16.27 -14.44
CA VAL A 88 -4.72 17.51 -15.05
C VAL A 88 -3.40 18.03 -14.48
N GLN A 89 -2.28 17.50 -14.97
CA GLN A 89 -1.13 18.29 -15.43
C GLN A 89 -0.06 17.41 -16.09
N ASN A 90 -0.19 17.18 -17.41
CA ASN A 90 0.87 17.46 -18.38
C ASN A 90 0.44 16.98 -19.78
N LYS A 91 0.31 17.95 -20.68
CA LYS A 91 0.27 17.71 -22.13
C LYS A 91 1.64 17.19 -22.56
N ASN A 92 1.61 16.29 -23.56
CA ASN A 92 2.73 15.75 -24.34
C ASN A 92 3.44 14.51 -23.78
N GLN A 93 2.91 13.32 -24.12
CA GLN A 93 3.73 12.20 -24.60
C GLN A 93 2.86 11.20 -25.41
N PRO A 94 3.44 10.51 -26.43
CA PRO A 94 2.66 9.95 -27.53
C PRO A 94 1.98 8.61 -27.20
N LYS A 95 0.64 8.62 -27.23
CA LYS A 95 -0.26 7.45 -27.12
C LYS A 95 -0.22 6.55 -28.37
N GLY A 96 0.89 5.84 -28.60
CA GLY A 96 1.07 5.03 -29.80
C GLY A 96 0.86 3.51 -29.65
N ASN A 97 1.14 2.95 -28.46
CA ASN A 97 1.39 1.50 -28.37
C ASN A 97 0.53 0.72 -27.37
N VAL A 98 0.00 1.36 -26.32
CA VAL A 98 -0.76 0.68 -25.26
C VAL A 98 -2.14 0.19 -25.75
N ASP A 99 -2.81 0.99 -26.59
CA ASP A 99 -4.17 0.66 -27.09
C ASP A 99 -4.19 -0.58 -28.02
N LYS A 100 -3.06 -0.97 -28.59
CA LYS A 100 -2.97 -2.17 -29.44
C LYS A 100 -2.89 -3.46 -28.60
N ALA A 101 -2.07 -3.43 -27.55
CA ALA A 101 -1.92 -4.56 -26.63
C ALA A 101 -3.25 -4.87 -25.92
N ASP A 102 -3.93 -3.84 -25.42
CA ASP A 102 -5.22 -4.00 -24.73
C ASP A 102 -6.31 -4.59 -25.63
N ARG A 103 -6.35 -4.17 -26.91
CA ARG A 103 -7.29 -4.71 -27.90
C ARG A 103 -7.02 -6.18 -28.24
N GLU A 104 -5.76 -6.60 -28.28
CA GLU A 104 -5.38 -7.98 -28.56
C GLU A 104 -5.76 -8.89 -27.39
N ILE A 105 -5.49 -8.45 -26.16
CA ILE A 105 -5.88 -9.15 -24.92
C ILE A 105 -7.41 -9.34 -24.85
N LEU A 106 -8.18 -8.28 -25.13
CA LEU A 106 -9.65 -8.34 -25.17
C LEU A 106 -10.20 -9.32 -26.21
N LYS A 107 -9.50 -9.48 -27.33
CA LYS A 107 -9.89 -10.40 -28.41
C LYS A 107 -9.67 -11.85 -28.01
N GLU A 108 -8.57 -12.16 -27.31
CA GLU A 108 -8.30 -13.50 -26.82
C GLU A 108 -9.23 -13.92 -25.68
N LEU A 109 -9.49 -13.03 -24.72
CA LEU A 109 -10.44 -13.28 -23.62
C LEU A 109 -11.85 -13.61 -24.14
N ASN A 110 -12.30 -12.94 -25.19
CA ASN A 110 -13.59 -13.23 -25.82
C ASN A 110 -13.63 -14.59 -26.55
N LYS A 111 -12.52 -15.03 -27.16
CA LYS A 111 -12.44 -16.37 -27.77
C LYS A 111 -12.58 -17.47 -26.72
N ILE A 112 -11.88 -17.32 -25.59
CA ILE A 112 -11.94 -18.29 -24.48
C ILE A 112 -13.36 -18.38 -23.91
N ARG A 113 -14.02 -17.22 -23.72
CA ARG A 113 -15.41 -17.17 -23.23
C ARG A 113 -16.39 -17.86 -24.16
N LYS A 114 -16.23 -17.72 -25.49
CA LYS A 114 -17.09 -18.39 -26.48
C LYS A 114 -16.87 -19.90 -26.54
N GLN A 115 -15.63 -20.37 -26.37
CA GLN A 115 -15.34 -21.81 -26.36
C GLN A 115 -15.86 -22.52 -25.10
N LYS A 116 -15.93 -21.81 -23.96
CA LYS A 116 -16.43 -22.36 -22.70
C LYS A 116 -17.96 -22.44 -22.62
N GLY A 117 -18.68 -21.76 -23.53
CA GLY A 117 -20.15 -21.73 -23.59
C GLY A 117 -20.80 -22.78 -24.51
N THR A 118 -20.03 -23.60 -25.23
CA THR A 118 -20.55 -24.59 -26.21
C THR A 118 -20.43 -26.04 -25.72
N LYS A 119 -20.07 -26.27 -24.46
CA LYS A 119 -20.14 -27.58 -23.80
C LYS A 119 -20.97 -27.46 -22.52
N GLY A 120 -22.26 -27.25 -22.71
CA GLY A 120 -23.31 -27.35 -21.70
C GLY A 120 -24.49 -28.06 -22.35
#